data_AF-A0A2E7N879-F1
#
_entry.id   AF-A0A2E7N879-F1
#
_cell.length_a   1.000
_cell.length_b   1.000
_cell.length_c   1.000
_cell.angle_alpha   90.00
_cell.angle_beta   90.00
_cell.angle_gamma   90.00
#
_symmetry.space_group_name_H-M   'P 1'
#
loop_
_entity.id
_entity.type
_entity.pdbx_description
1 polymer ?
#
loop_
_entity_poly.entity_id
_entity_poly.type
_entity_poly.pdbx_seq_one_letter_code
_entity_poly.pdbx_strand_id
1 'polypeptide(L)'
;MEKDGYLWSIPVLDGFSFSQATNSSEITLNEMEDSSGRSRRGRKMFTDSLSAAEWSFSTYARPFLAAAGVNEDGTGKANRNTHAQVHAVEEALWAAMAGQNVYNRDGSKFTHPATGGSISSFTAVNADAEGDLYDTDYDAGTYTFNVGSGQNSTGVTYSGAGVNAVVSLVVNASGTATTVTFTEAGQKFFSGEAIVIDGDQLGDSGVRADITITIYAESITQYTATAVDAETSPDGTPAKLVTTPGATPNYADSSAASDRSVINFTDSNRAALSTFNLYFILSDRSAGRLIYKLENAVVNEASLDFDIDGIATVNWSGMAGQIKDVSPGVIT
;
A
#
# COMPACT_ATOMS: atom_id res chain seq x y z
N MET A 1 -12.17 -7.52 -9.42
CA MET A 1 -11.74 -7.64 -8.01
C MET A 1 -12.67 -6.81 -7.15
N GLU A 2 -13.10 -7.31 -6.00
CA GLU A 2 -13.84 -6.54 -4.99
C GLU A 2 -13.04 -6.52 -3.69
N LYS A 3 -12.95 -5.35 -3.08
CA LYS A 3 -12.29 -5.15 -1.80
C LYS A 3 -12.94 -3.96 -1.09
N ASP A 4 -13.17 -4.11 0.21
CA ASP A 4 -13.75 -3.07 1.08
C ASP A 4 -15.10 -2.50 0.58
N GLY A 5 -15.87 -3.30 -0.17
CA GLY A 5 -17.15 -2.90 -0.78
C GLY A 5 -17.05 -2.18 -2.12
N TYR A 6 -15.85 -2.06 -2.69
CA TYR A 6 -15.59 -1.42 -3.99
C TYR A 6 -15.14 -2.46 -5.02
N LEU A 7 -15.43 -2.20 -6.30
CA LEU A 7 -15.08 -3.10 -7.41
C LEU A 7 -14.09 -2.44 -8.37
N TRP A 8 -13.05 -3.19 -8.71
CA TRP A 8 -12.07 -2.86 -9.74
C TRP A 8 -12.16 -3.85 -10.90
N SER A 9 -12.17 -3.32 -12.12
CA SER A 9 -12.01 -4.11 -13.34
C SER A 9 -10.53 -4.25 -13.65
N ILE A 10 -10.04 -5.48 -13.66
CA ILE A 10 -8.63 -5.80 -13.95
C ILE A 10 -8.62 -6.56 -15.26
N PRO A 11 -8.09 -5.97 -16.35
CA PRO A 11 -7.97 -6.69 -17.60
C PRO A 11 -6.82 -7.68 -17.48
N VAL A 12 -7.17 -8.94 -17.67
CA VAL A 12 -6.23 -10.06 -17.69
C VAL A 12 -5.78 -10.32 -19.12
N LEU A 13 -4.56 -10.84 -19.26
CA LEU A 13 -4.06 -11.40 -20.51
C LEU A 13 -4.77 -12.71 -20.82
N ASP A 14 -4.52 -13.23 -22.02
CA ASP A 14 -5.06 -14.53 -22.39
C ASP A 14 -4.50 -15.60 -21.44
N GLY A 15 -5.39 -16.40 -20.88
CA GLY A 15 -5.07 -17.34 -19.82
C GLY A 15 -5.35 -16.81 -18.41
N PHE A 16 -6.33 -17.43 -17.76
CA PHE A 16 -6.48 -17.43 -16.30
C PHE A 16 -6.83 -18.85 -15.88
N SER A 17 -6.51 -19.19 -14.63
CA SER A 17 -6.83 -20.48 -14.05
C SER A 17 -7.32 -20.29 -12.63
N PHE A 18 -8.29 -21.10 -12.25
CA PHE A 18 -8.62 -21.31 -10.85
C PHE A 18 -9.09 -22.75 -10.63
N SER A 19 -8.73 -23.34 -9.50
CA SER A 19 -9.12 -24.71 -9.18
C SER A 19 -9.27 -24.91 -7.68
N GLN A 20 -10.08 -25.90 -7.28
CA GLN A 20 -10.26 -26.27 -5.89
C GLN A 20 -10.41 -27.78 -5.77
N ALA A 21 -9.60 -28.38 -4.90
CA ALA A 21 -9.67 -29.81 -4.61
C ALA A 21 -10.67 -30.11 -3.49
N THR A 22 -11.26 -31.30 -3.55
CA THR A 22 -12.10 -31.85 -2.47
C THR A 22 -11.31 -32.91 -1.71
N ASN A 23 -11.25 -32.79 -0.39
CA ASN A 23 -10.74 -33.84 0.47
C ASN A 23 -11.89 -34.80 0.76
N SER A 24 -11.65 -36.09 0.55
CA SER A 24 -12.69 -37.10 0.70
C SER A 24 -12.21 -38.30 1.49
N SER A 25 -13.12 -38.84 2.30
CA SER A 25 -12.92 -40.09 3.01
C SER A 25 -13.77 -41.17 2.37
N GLU A 26 -13.16 -42.31 2.08
CA GLU A 26 -13.85 -43.48 1.55
C GLU A 26 -14.02 -44.52 2.66
N ILE A 27 -15.27 -44.89 2.93
CA ILE A 27 -15.59 -46.01 3.81
C ILE A 27 -16.04 -47.17 2.94
N THR A 28 -15.30 -48.28 3.02
CA THR A 28 -15.68 -49.53 2.38
C THR A 28 -16.34 -50.44 3.43
N LEU A 29 -17.53 -50.93 3.12
CA LEU A 29 -18.17 -52.02 3.86
C LEU A 29 -17.79 -53.32 3.16
N ASN A 30 -17.14 -54.22 3.88
CA ASN A 30 -16.84 -55.58 3.43
C ASN A 30 -17.56 -56.59 4.32
N GLU A 31 -18.90 -56.52 4.38
CA GLU A 31 -19.71 -57.53 5.06
C GLU A 31 -19.88 -58.80 4.20
N MET A 32 -20.00 -59.96 4.87
CA MET A 32 -20.28 -61.26 4.25
C MET A 32 -21.64 -61.23 3.52
N GLU A 33 -21.69 -61.90 2.36
CA GLU A 33 -22.91 -62.08 1.56
C GLU A 33 -24.01 -62.75 2.39
N ASP A 34 -25.23 -62.20 2.31
CA ASP A 34 -26.40 -62.80 2.96
C ASP A 34 -26.70 -64.18 2.35
N SER A 35 -27.27 -65.09 3.15
CA SER A 35 -27.86 -66.38 2.75
C SER A 35 -28.72 -66.39 1.46
N SER A 36 -29.21 -65.22 1.02
CA SER A 36 -29.94 -65.01 -0.24
C SER A 36 -29.07 -64.68 -1.45
N GLY A 37 -27.73 -64.72 -1.32
CA GLY A 37 -26.79 -64.43 -2.40
C GLY A 37 -26.60 -62.93 -2.71
N ARG A 38 -26.94 -62.04 -1.77
CA ARG A 38 -26.83 -60.59 -1.95
C ARG A 38 -25.58 -60.05 -1.25
N SER A 39 -24.69 -59.46 -2.04
CA SER A 39 -23.52 -58.78 -1.52
C SER A 39 -23.92 -57.54 -0.70
N ARG A 40 -23.41 -57.46 0.53
CA ARG A 40 -23.49 -56.26 1.38
C ARG A 40 -22.24 -55.39 1.28
N ARG A 41 -21.40 -55.68 0.27
CA ARG A 41 -20.21 -54.87 -0.03
C ARG A 41 -20.62 -53.55 -0.66
N GLY A 42 -20.27 -52.47 0.00
CA GLY A 42 -20.62 -51.12 -0.43
C GLY A 42 -19.43 -50.20 -0.28
N ARG A 43 -19.40 -49.16 -1.09
CA ARG A 43 -18.43 -48.07 -0.99
C ARG A 43 -19.21 -46.78 -0.83
N LYS A 44 -18.89 -46.00 0.20
CA LYS A 44 -19.45 -44.66 0.38
C LYS A 44 -18.31 -43.66 0.54
N MET A 45 -18.31 -42.65 -0.31
CA MET A 45 -17.35 -41.55 -0.29
C MET A 45 -18.03 -40.36 0.37
N PHE A 46 -17.34 -39.71 1.30
CA PHE A 46 -17.78 -38.50 1.99
C PHE A 46 -16.80 -37.37 1.65
N THR A 47 -17.31 -36.21 1.26
CA THR A 47 -16.48 -34.99 1.19
C THR A 47 -16.30 -34.47 2.61
N ASP A 48 -15.06 -34.51 3.08
CA ASP A 48 -14.69 -34.10 4.45
C ASP A 48 -14.39 -32.61 4.52
N SER A 49 -13.74 -32.06 3.49
CA SER A 49 -13.51 -30.61 3.37
C SER A 49 -13.22 -30.20 1.93
N LEU A 50 -13.26 -28.88 1.71
CA LEU A 50 -12.70 -28.24 0.52
C LEU A 50 -11.32 -27.69 0.88
N SER A 51 -10.33 -27.99 0.04
CA SER A 51 -9.02 -27.33 0.12
C SER A 51 -9.15 -25.87 -0.27
N ALA A 52 -8.17 -25.04 0.10
CA ALA A 52 -8.12 -23.67 -0.42
C ALA A 52 -8.07 -23.68 -1.95
N ALA A 53 -8.76 -22.74 -2.58
CA ALA A 53 -8.76 -22.58 -4.02
C ALA A 53 -7.47 -21.89 -4.47
N GLU A 54 -6.90 -22.34 -5.57
CA GLU A 54 -5.74 -21.72 -6.22
C GLU A 54 -6.21 -20.88 -7.39
N TRP A 55 -5.51 -19.78 -7.66
CA TRP A 55 -5.76 -18.93 -8.83
C TRP A 55 -4.48 -18.37 -9.42
N SER A 56 -4.50 -18.15 -10.73
CA SER A 56 -3.46 -17.43 -11.45
C SER A 56 -4.01 -16.73 -12.69
N PHE A 57 -3.41 -15.58 -13.02
CA PHE A 57 -3.64 -14.85 -14.27
C PHE A 57 -2.48 -13.87 -14.49
N SER A 58 -2.38 -13.35 -15.70
CA SER A 58 -1.35 -12.36 -16.03
C SER A 58 -1.98 -11.02 -16.36
N THR A 59 -1.27 -9.92 -16.06
CA THR A 59 -1.62 -8.56 -16.48
C THR A 59 -0.39 -7.89 -17.09
N TYR A 60 -0.54 -6.71 -17.66
CA TYR A 60 0.59 -5.78 -17.85
C TYR A 60 0.61 -4.76 -16.71
N ALA A 61 1.80 -4.37 -16.26
CA ALA A 61 1.95 -3.19 -15.42
C ALA A 61 1.62 -1.96 -16.25
N ARG A 62 0.53 -1.27 -15.91
CA ARG A 62 0.00 -0.16 -16.72
C ARG A 62 -0.25 1.06 -15.86
N PRO A 63 0.78 1.90 -15.65
CA PRO A 63 0.59 3.19 -15.03
C PRO A 63 -0.20 4.11 -15.97
N PHE A 64 -1.09 4.90 -15.40
CA PHE A 64 -1.83 5.94 -16.11
C PHE A 64 -1.97 7.17 -15.21
N LEU A 65 -1.96 8.34 -15.84
CA LEU A 65 -2.26 9.59 -15.15
C LEU A 65 -3.78 9.70 -14.98
N ALA A 66 -4.26 9.60 -13.75
CA ALA A 66 -5.65 9.83 -13.42
C ALA A 66 -6.00 11.32 -13.61
N ALA A 67 -7.17 11.57 -14.17
CA ALA A 67 -7.66 12.93 -14.39
C ALA A 67 -7.90 13.64 -13.05
N ALA A 68 -7.45 14.91 -12.96
CA ALA A 68 -7.68 15.75 -11.80
C ALA A 68 -9.18 16.02 -11.56
N GLY A 69 -9.59 16.13 -10.29
CA GLY A 69 -10.87 16.70 -9.88
C GLY A 69 -11.51 16.02 -8.67
N VAL A 70 -12.29 16.78 -7.92
CA VAL A 70 -12.87 16.39 -6.61
C VAL A 70 -14.09 15.45 -6.66
N ASN A 71 -14.54 15.03 -7.84
CA ASN A 71 -15.72 14.16 -8.03
C ASN A 71 -15.32 12.90 -8.84
N GLU A 72 -15.54 11.71 -8.27
CA GLU A 72 -15.15 10.38 -8.81
C GLU A 72 -15.95 9.95 -10.05
N ASP A 73 -17.10 10.57 -10.34
CA ASP A 73 -18.09 10.05 -11.29
C ASP A 73 -17.73 10.30 -12.78
N GLY A 74 -16.44 10.45 -13.11
CA GLY A 74 -15.95 10.76 -14.46
C GLY A 74 -15.00 9.71 -15.02
N THR A 75 -15.06 9.48 -16.33
CA THR A 75 -14.14 8.59 -17.06
C THR A 75 -12.67 9.00 -16.83
N GLY A 76 -11.81 8.04 -16.47
CA GLY A 76 -10.38 8.27 -16.29
C GLY A 76 -9.96 8.83 -14.93
N LYS A 77 -10.85 8.85 -13.94
CA LYS A 77 -10.56 9.26 -12.57
C LYS A 77 -10.27 8.06 -11.69
N ALA A 78 -9.19 8.11 -10.93
CA ALA A 78 -8.82 7.11 -9.93
C ALA A 78 -8.75 7.69 -8.51
N ASN A 79 -8.85 9.03 -8.37
CA ASN A 79 -8.84 9.70 -7.08
C ASN A 79 -9.78 10.92 -6.98
N ARG A 80 -10.02 11.39 -5.74
CA ARG A 80 -10.60 12.72 -5.41
C ARG A 80 -9.49 13.70 -5.07
N ASN A 81 -8.55 13.91 -5.97
CA ASN A 81 -7.51 14.92 -5.77
C ASN A 81 -7.77 16.13 -6.69
N THR A 82 -7.40 17.32 -6.23
CA THR A 82 -7.35 18.51 -7.09
C THR A 82 -6.26 18.37 -8.16
N HIS A 83 -5.33 17.43 -7.98
CA HIS A 83 -4.20 17.17 -8.86
C HIS A 83 -4.31 15.84 -9.60
N ALA A 84 -3.76 15.79 -10.81
CA ALA A 84 -3.63 14.54 -11.55
C ALA A 84 -2.58 13.65 -10.86
N GLN A 85 -2.89 12.37 -10.62
CA GLN A 85 -1.94 11.45 -9.99
C GLN A 85 -1.71 10.21 -10.83
N VAL A 86 -0.51 9.60 -10.77
CA VAL A 86 -0.21 8.36 -11.48
C VAL A 86 -0.73 7.22 -10.63
N HIS A 87 -1.58 6.40 -11.24
CA HIS A 87 -2.13 5.17 -10.68
C HIS A 87 -1.74 3.99 -11.56
N ALA A 88 -1.91 2.78 -11.04
CA ALA A 88 -1.80 1.56 -11.84
C ALA A 88 -3.19 0.93 -11.97
N VAL A 89 -3.52 0.33 -13.11
CA VAL A 89 -4.85 -0.30 -13.28
C VAL A 89 -5.04 -1.47 -12.30
N GLU A 90 -3.94 -2.15 -11.98
CA GLU A 90 -3.83 -3.29 -11.09
C GLU A 90 -3.44 -2.89 -9.64
N GLU A 91 -3.53 -1.59 -9.29
CA GLU A 91 -3.13 -1.07 -7.97
C GLU A 91 -3.80 -1.78 -6.79
N ALA A 92 -5.03 -2.27 -6.96
CA ALA A 92 -5.73 -2.98 -5.91
C ALA A 92 -5.07 -4.33 -5.57
N LEU A 93 -4.47 -5.02 -6.57
CA LEU A 93 -3.69 -6.24 -6.33
C LEU A 93 -2.38 -5.91 -5.62
N TRP A 94 -1.71 -4.84 -6.04
CA TRP A 94 -0.51 -4.34 -5.36
C TRP A 94 -0.81 -3.96 -3.91
N ALA A 95 -1.92 -3.27 -3.65
CA ALA A 95 -2.34 -2.87 -2.31
C ALA A 95 -2.60 -4.08 -1.40
N ALA A 96 -3.20 -5.13 -1.96
CA ALA A 96 -3.48 -6.37 -1.25
C ALA A 96 -2.21 -7.19 -0.96
N MET A 97 -1.21 -7.12 -1.85
CA MET A 97 0.09 -7.77 -1.68
C MET A 97 1.02 -7.00 -0.72
N ALA A 98 0.93 -5.66 -0.69
CA ALA A 98 1.85 -4.81 0.03
C ALA A 98 1.63 -4.76 1.55
N GLY A 99 0.38 -4.99 2.00
CA GLY A 99 0.01 -4.87 3.41
C GLY A 99 -1.46 -5.14 3.68
N GLN A 100 -1.96 -4.68 4.82
CA GLN A 100 -3.39 -4.73 5.17
C GLN A 100 -4.14 -3.45 4.80
N ASN A 101 -3.80 -2.85 3.65
CA ASN A 101 -4.39 -1.57 3.27
C ASN A 101 -5.90 -1.69 3.07
N VAL A 102 -6.61 -0.62 3.40
CA VAL A 102 -8.05 -0.45 3.18
C VAL A 102 -8.25 0.64 2.13
N TYR A 103 -9.17 0.43 1.21
CA TYR A 103 -9.56 1.47 0.28
C TYR A 103 -10.42 2.52 1.00
N ASN A 104 -9.89 3.73 1.12
CA ASN A 104 -10.60 4.87 1.65
C ASN A 104 -11.22 5.66 0.49
N ARG A 105 -12.55 5.69 0.41
CA ARG A 105 -13.27 6.42 -0.64
C ARG A 105 -13.14 7.94 -0.53
N ASP A 106 -13.09 8.49 0.69
CA ASP A 106 -13.06 9.94 0.87
C ASP A 106 -11.74 10.54 0.35
N GLY A 107 -10.65 9.78 0.46
CA GLY A 107 -9.36 10.10 -0.18
C GLY A 107 -9.13 9.39 -1.51
N SER A 108 -10.04 8.51 -1.91
CA SER A 108 -9.95 7.62 -3.08
C SER A 108 -8.59 6.93 -3.23
N LYS A 109 -8.01 6.50 -2.12
CA LYS A 109 -6.66 5.93 -2.06
C LYS A 109 -6.61 4.75 -1.10
N PHE A 110 -5.62 3.89 -1.27
CA PHE A 110 -5.32 2.86 -0.29
C PHE A 110 -4.58 3.48 0.88
N THR A 111 -5.15 3.36 2.08
CA THR A 111 -4.52 3.79 3.33
C THR A 111 -4.40 2.60 4.27
N HIS A 112 -3.66 2.76 5.36
CA HIS A 112 -3.73 1.81 6.45
C HIS A 112 -5.14 1.71 7.05
N PRO A 113 -5.46 0.58 7.71
CA PRO A 113 -6.72 0.44 8.43
C PRO A 113 -6.76 1.41 9.63
N ALA A 114 -7.92 1.49 10.31
CA ALA A 114 -8.08 2.32 11.50
C ALA A 114 -7.13 1.97 12.68
N THR A 115 -6.43 0.83 12.60
CA THR A 115 -5.38 0.43 13.56
C THR A 115 -4.03 1.11 13.26
N GLY A 116 -3.88 1.75 12.10
CA GLY A 116 -2.62 2.30 11.59
C GLY A 116 -1.74 1.24 10.93
N GLY A 117 -0.56 1.65 10.49
CA GLY A 117 0.41 0.76 9.84
C GLY A 117 1.85 1.07 10.21
N SER A 118 2.77 0.64 9.36
CA SER A 118 4.21 0.81 9.55
C SER A 118 4.68 2.07 8.83
N ILE A 119 5.66 2.77 9.38
CA ILE A 119 6.24 3.97 8.76
C ILE A 119 6.84 3.59 7.41
N SER A 120 6.45 4.28 6.33
CA SER A 120 6.99 4.06 4.99
C SER A 120 7.99 5.13 4.55
N SER A 121 7.86 6.36 5.05
CA SER A 121 8.83 7.45 4.80
C SER A 121 8.63 8.62 5.77
N PHE A 122 9.50 9.62 5.66
CA PHE A 122 9.43 10.87 6.43
C PHE A 122 9.54 12.08 5.49
N THR A 123 8.95 13.21 5.87
CA THR A 123 9.21 14.52 5.22
C THR A 123 10.50 15.14 5.74
N ALA A 124 11.01 16.15 5.01
CA ALA A 124 12.17 16.96 5.38
C ALA A 124 12.17 17.38 6.86
N VAL A 125 13.37 17.39 7.42
CA VAL A 125 13.64 17.83 8.77
C VAL A 125 13.50 19.34 8.84
N ASN A 126 12.51 19.82 9.58
CA ASN A 126 12.43 21.23 9.91
C ASN A 126 13.03 21.43 11.31
N ALA A 127 14.19 22.09 11.36
CA ALA A 127 14.82 22.53 12.60
C ALA A 127 14.05 23.72 13.21
N ASP A 128 13.41 24.53 12.38
CA ASP A 128 12.38 25.52 12.69
C ASP A 128 11.97 26.22 11.38
N ALA A 129 10.77 26.79 11.33
CA ALA A 129 10.33 27.68 10.24
C ALA A 129 9.96 29.08 10.75
N GLU A 130 10.12 29.37 12.04
CA GLU A 130 9.69 30.62 12.63
C GLU A 130 10.68 31.14 13.67
N GLY A 131 11.57 32.04 13.24
CA GLY A 131 11.99 33.24 13.98
C GLY A 131 12.44 33.14 15.44
N ASP A 132 12.71 31.95 15.98
CA ASP A 132 13.04 31.75 17.39
C ASP A 132 14.55 31.90 17.65
N LEU A 133 14.90 32.24 18.88
CA LEU A 133 16.27 32.57 19.31
C LEU A 133 17.14 31.32 19.59
N TYR A 134 16.73 30.15 19.10
CA TYR A 134 17.36 28.88 19.41
C TYR A 134 18.49 28.52 18.43
N ASP A 135 19.49 27.80 18.95
CA ASP A 135 20.63 27.35 18.16
C ASP A 135 20.23 26.17 17.25
N THR A 136 20.59 26.27 15.97
CA THR A 136 20.34 25.25 14.94
C THR A 136 21.64 24.54 14.52
N ASP A 137 22.76 24.80 15.18
CA ASP A 137 24.07 24.18 14.93
C ASP A 137 24.25 22.92 15.80
N TYR A 138 23.62 21.81 15.41
CA TYR A 138 23.70 20.50 16.07
C TYR A 138 25.11 19.87 16.03
N ASP A 139 25.43 19.00 16.99
CA ASP A 139 26.69 18.25 16.92
C ASP A 139 26.59 17.22 15.77
N ALA A 140 27.66 17.12 14.98
CA ALA A 140 27.69 16.21 13.85
C ALA A 140 27.65 14.75 14.31
N GLY A 141 26.73 13.95 13.77
CA GLY A 141 26.58 12.57 14.19
C GLY A 141 25.33 11.88 13.66
N THR A 142 25.20 10.61 14.03
CA THR A 142 23.98 9.81 13.82
C THR A 142 23.33 9.58 15.18
N TYR A 143 22.09 10.03 15.32
CA TYR A 143 21.31 9.94 16.54
C TYR A 143 20.15 8.98 16.32
N THR A 144 19.95 8.03 17.24
CA THR A 144 18.91 7.01 17.14
C THR A 144 17.92 7.14 18.28
N PHE A 145 16.64 7.14 17.91
CA PHE A 145 15.52 7.43 18.78
C PHE A 145 14.48 6.31 18.69
N ASN A 146 14.08 5.79 19.86
CA ASN A 146 12.94 4.88 19.93
C ASN A 146 11.65 5.71 19.95
N VAL A 147 10.70 5.34 19.11
CA VAL A 147 9.41 6.02 18.96
C VAL A 147 8.29 5.05 19.29
N GLY A 148 7.42 5.46 20.21
CA GLY A 148 6.26 4.70 20.60
C GLY A 148 5.29 5.48 21.49
N SER A 149 4.06 4.98 21.61
CA SER A 149 2.99 5.61 22.38
C SER A 149 3.41 5.80 23.83
N GLY A 150 3.38 7.04 24.33
CA GLY A 150 3.78 7.35 25.70
C GLY A 150 5.30 7.30 25.95
N GLN A 151 6.13 7.16 24.91
CA GLN A 151 7.57 7.38 25.03
C GLN A 151 7.81 8.87 25.23
N ASN A 152 8.00 9.25 26.49
CA ASN A 152 8.70 10.47 26.90
C ASN A 152 9.99 10.03 27.61
N SER A 153 10.74 9.15 26.95
CA SER A 153 12.10 8.81 27.35
C SER A 153 12.99 9.89 26.74
N THR A 154 13.82 10.52 27.57
CA THR A 154 14.51 11.80 27.35
C THR A 154 14.70 12.21 25.88
N GLY A 155 13.91 13.20 25.47
CA GLY A 155 14.14 13.97 24.24
C GLY A 155 13.46 13.49 22.95
N VAL A 156 12.39 12.69 23.07
CA VAL A 156 11.46 12.43 21.95
C VAL A 156 10.03 12.63 22.44
N THR A 157 9.25 13.40 21.69
CA THR A 157 7.81 13.57 21.90
C THR A 157 7.03 13.00 20.72
N TYR A 158 6.15 12.03 20.98
CA TYR A 158 5.21 11.47 20.03
C TYR A 158 3.86 11.23 20.72
N SER A 159 2.78 11.77 20.14
CA SER A 159 1.43 11.75 20.72
C SER A 159 0.49 10.72 20.11
N GLY A 160 0.92 10.01 19.06
CA GLY A 160 0.13 9.00 18.37
C GLY A 160 0.12 7.62 19.06
N ALA A 161 -0.55 6.67 18.40
CA ALA A 161 -0.69 5.29 18.89
C ALA A 161 0.42 4.34 18.42
N GLY A 162 1.32 4.83 17.56
CA GLY A 162 2.44 4.10 17.00
C GLY A 162 3.37 3.50 18.05
N VAL A 163 3.97 2.36 17.78
CA VAL A 163 4.89 1.64 18.69
C VAL A 163 6.03 0.96 17.94
N ASN A 164 7.16 0.76 18.62
CA ASN A 164 8.31 -0.01 18.15
C ASN A 164 8.92 0.51 16.83
N ALA A 165 8.87 1.83 16.61
CA ALA A 165 9.66 2.43 15.55
C ALA A 165 11.02 2.87 16.11
N VAL A 166 12.05 2.77 15.28
CA VAL A 166 13.39 3.26 15.60
C VAL A 166 13.81 4.18 14.47
N VAL A 167 13.97 5.45 14.79
CA VAL A 167 14.27 6.54 13.86
C VAL A 167 15.73 6.95 14.03
N SER A 168 16.43 7.14 12.92
CA SER A 168 17.80 7.64 12.90
C SER A 168 17.87 8.97 12.16
N LEU A 169 18.39 9.98 12.85
CA LEU A 169 18.66 11.31 12.32
C LEU A 169 20.16 11.46 12.08
N VAL A 170 20.53 11.96 10.90
CA VAL A 170 21.90 12.34 10.56
C VAL A 170 22.03 13.85 10.59
N VAL A 171 22.97 14.34 11.39
CA VAL A 171 23.44 15.73 11.42
C VAL A 171 24.78 15.79 10.69
N ASN A 172 24.90 16.70 9.73
CA ASN A 172 26.12 16.87 8.96
C ASN A 172 27.22 17.61 9.74
N ALA A 173 28.41 17.75 9.15
CA ALA A 173 29.54 18.44 9.76
C ALA A 173 29.33 19.96 9.99
N SER A 174 28.28 20.55 9.42
CA SER A 174 27.90 21.96 9.62
C SER A 174 26.72 22.11 10.60
N GLY A 175 26.49 21.08 11.41
CA GLY A 175 25.44 21.03 12.42
C GLY A 175 24.01 21.09 11.89
N THR A 176 23.80 20.85 10.61
CA THR A 176 22.47 20.81 10.01
C THR A 176 21.93 19.38 10.02
N ALA A 177 20.70 19.21 10.47
CA ALA A 177 19.97 17.95 10.33
C ALA A 177 19.61 17.70 8.86
N THR A 178 20.12 16.61 8.27
CA THR A 178 20.01 16.38 6.81
C THR A 178 19.12 15.22 6.41
N THR A 179 19.12 14.13 7.18
CA THR A 179 18.50 12.87 6.74
C THR A 179 17.84 12.15 7.90
N VAL A 180 16.60 11.69 7.69
CA VAL A 180 15.89 10.79 8.61
C VAL A 180 15.67 9.46 7.92
N THR A 181 15.99 8.38 8.62
CA THR A 181 15.69 7.01 8.22
C THR A 181 15.05 6.26 9.38
N PHE A 182 14.51 5.08 9.12
CA PHE A 182 14.06 4.17 10.17
C PHE A 182 14.82 2.85 10.06
N THR A 183 15.21 2.30 11.20
CA THR A 183 15.77 0.94 11.30
C THR A 183 14.65 -0.06 11.63
N GLU A 184 13.64 0.38 12.37
CA GLU A 184 12.40 -0.35 12.61
C GLU A 184 11.24 0.57 12.23
N ALA A 185 10.38 0.11 11.32
CA ALA A 185 9.25 0.91 10.83
C ALA A 185 8.10 1.02 11.86
N GLY A 186 8.14 0.21 12.91
CA GLY A 186 7.08 0.13 13.92
C GLY A 186 5.71 -0.24 13.38
N GLN A 187 4.68 -0.04 14.19
CA GLN A 187 3.29 -0.34 13.87
C GLN A 187 2.36 0.71 14.46
N LYS A 188 1.14 0.84 13.93
CA LYS A 188 0.09 1.77 14.39
C LYS A 188 0.38 3.26 14.15
N PHE A 189 1.24 3.56 13.18
CA PHE A 189 1.49 4.92 12.72
C PHE A 189 0.47 5.33 11.66
N PHE A 190 0.22 6.63 11.59
CA PHE A 190 -0.62 7.25 10.56
C PHE A 190 0.16 8.34 9.81
N SER A 191 -0.11 8.48 8.51
CA SER A 191 0.44 9.58 7.72
C SER A 191 -0.02 10.93 8.27
N GLY A 192 0.92 11.87 8.38
CA GLY A 192 0.69 13.21 8.92
C GLY A 192 0.94 13.35 10.42
N GLU A 193 1.18 12.24 11.14
CA GLU A 193 1.65 12.32 12.54
C GLU A 193 3.07 12.92 12.60
N ALA A 194 3.41 13.53 13.73
CA ALA A 194 4.70 14.17 13.94
C ALA A 194 5.49 13.52 15.07
N ILE A 195 6.78 13.33 14.85
CA ILE A 195 7.78 12.99 15.87
C ILE A 195 8.57 14.26 16.12
N VAL A 196 8.63 14.70 17.37
CA VAL A 196 9.46 15.82 17.77
C VAL A 196 10.68 15.28 18.51
N ILE A 197 11.86 15.54 18.00
CA ILE A 197 13.14 15.25 18.65
C ILE A 197 13.56 16.53 19.37
N ASP A 198 13.77 16.43 20.66
CA ASP A 198 14.29 17.51 21.49
C ASP A 198 15.70 17.88 21.02
N GLY A 199 15.88 19.15 20.65
CA GLY A 199 17.15 19.66 20.16
C GLY A 199 18.30 19.42 21.13
N ASP A 200 18.03 19.41 22.43
CA ASP A 200 19.04 19.23 23.48
C ASP A 200 19.66 17.82 23.47
N GLN A 201 19.06 16.86 22.75
CA GLN A 201 19.67 15.54 22.55
C GLN A 201 20.74 15.51 21.45
N LEU A 202 20.87 16.60 20.69
CA LEU A 202 21.68 16.66 19.48
C LEU A 202 22.99 17.43 19.67
N GLY A 203 23.42 17.69 20.92
CA GLY A 203 24.77 18.17 21.19
C GLY A 203 25.02 18.58 22.64
N ASP A 204 26.22 19.10 22.94
CA ASP A 204 26.57 19.52 24.31
C ASP A 204 25.89 20.83 24.73
N SER A 205 25.78 21.02 26.05
CA SER A 205 25.01 22.01 26.82
C SER A 205 24.65 23.31 26.09
N GLY A 206 23.37 23.46 25.76
CA GLY A 206 22.75 24.66 25.19
C GLY A 206 21.30 24.36 24.83
N VAL A 207 20.42 25.37 24.83
CA VAL A 207 19.02 25.19 24.39
C VAL A 207 19.00 25.23 22.87
N ARG A 208 18.62 24.10 22.26
CA ARG A 208 18.62 23.92 20.81
C ARG A 208 17.18 23.85 20.29
N ALA A 209 17.00 24.11 19.01
CA ALA A 209 15.67 24.02 18.41
C ALA A 209 15.21 22.55 18.30
N ASP A 210 13.92 22.32 18.49
CA ASP A 210 13.33 20.99 18.34
C ASP A 210 13.20 20.62 16.86
N ILE A 211 13.49 19.37 16.53
CA ILE A 211 13.32 18.84 15.19
C ILE A 211 11.96 18.17 15.07
N THR A 212 11.10 18.71 14.19
CA THR A 212 9.82 18.08 13.85
C THR A 212 9.95 17.25 12.57
N ILE A 213 9.58 15.97 12.67
CA ILE A 213 9.58 15.00 11.57
C ILE A 213 8.14 14.57 11.30
N THR A 214 7.63 14.84 10.11
CA THR A 214 6.33 14.32 9.67
C THR A 214 6.49 12.89 9.15
N ILE A 215 5.64 12.00 9.65
CA ILE A 215 5.57 10.59 9.29
C ILE A 215 4.67 10.40 8.07
N TYR A 216 5.08 9.53 7.16
CA TYR A 216 4.17 8.88 6.21
C TYR A 216 4.12 7.38 6.50
N ALA A 217 2.91 6.85 6.58
CA ALA A 217 2.61 5.44 6.75
C ALA A 217 1.54 5.10 5.70
N GLU A 218 2.01 4.82 4.48
CA GLU A 218 1.19 4.43 3.34
C GLU A 218 1.93 3.35 2.56
N SER A 219 1.26 2.25 2.18
CA SER A 219 1.88 1.19 1.36
C SER A 219 1.83 1.50 -0.15
N ILE A 220 0.92 2.38 -0.55
CA ILE A 220 0.88 2.97 -1.89
C ILE A 220 0.89 4.47 -1.71
N THR A 221 1.93 5.12 -2.24
CA THR A 221 2.05 6.57 -2.22
C THR A 221 2.02 7.07 -3.65
N GLN A 222 1.00 7.88 -3.96
CA GLN A 222 1.03 8.72 -5.16
C GLN A 222 1.76 10.01 -4.80
N TYR A 223 2.96 10.21 -5.32
CA TYR A 223 3.72 11.43 -5.05
C TYR A 223 3.00 12.63 -5.65
N THR A 224 3.16 13.82 -5.08
CA THR A 224 2.83 15.06 -5.81
C THR A 224 4.17 15.52 -6.35
N ALA A 225 4.32 15.79 -7.66
CA ALA A 225 5.61 16.25 -8.15
C ALA A 225 5.99 17.49 -7.34
N THR A 226 7.13 17.46 -6.66
CA THR A 226 7.83 18.72 -6.42
C THR A 226 8.55 18.94 -7.73
N ALA A 227 8.39 20.10 -8.37
CA ALA A 227 9.09 20.39 -9.62
C ALA A 227 10.60 20.22 -9.43
N VAL A 228 11.14 19.02 -9.70
CA VAL A 228 12.56 18.75 -9.76
C VAL A 228 12.89 18.74 -11.24
N ASP A 229 12.95 19.94 -11.79
CA ASP A 229 13.76 20.30 -12.96
C ASP A 229 13.92 21.82 -12.90
N ALA A 230 14.65 22.31 -11.90
CA ALA A 230 15.35 23.56 -12.11
C ALA A 230 16.45 23.24 -13.12
N GLU A 231 16.15 23.35 -14.42
CA GLU A 231 17.17 23.38 -15.45
C GLU A 231 18.16 24.46 -15.03
N THR A 232 19.37 24.05 -14.64
CA THR A 232 20.45 24.99 -14.33
C THR A 232 20.63 25.86 -15.56
N SER A 233 20.50 27.17 -15.38
CA SER A 233 20.88 28.10 -16.45
C SER A 233 22.33 27.79 -16.86
N PRO A 234 22.75 28.01 -18.13
CA PRO A 234 24.08 27.65 -18.61
C PRO A 234 25.25 28.27 -17.83
N ASP A 235 24.99 29.22 -16.93
CA ASP A 235 25.94 29.88 -16.04
C ASP A 235 26.05 29.24 -14.63
N GLY A 236 25.32 28.16 -14.37
CA GLY A 236 25.39 27.43 -13.09
C GLY A 236 24.68 28.11 -11.92
N THR A 237 23.91 29.18 -12.17
CA THR A 237 23.11 29.82 -11.12
C THR A 237 21.74 29.14 -11.03
N PRO A 238 21.22 28.83 -9.82
CA PRO A 238 19.83 28.38 -9.68
C PRO A 238 18.90 29.48 -10.21
N ALA A 239 17.92 29.10 -11.05
CA ALA A 239 16.98 30.04 -11.64
C ALA A 239 16.26 30.83 -10.53
N LYS A 240 16.56 32.13 -10.43
CA LYS A 240 15.92 33.02 -9.46
C LYS A 240 14.45 33.18 -9.84
N LEU A 241 13.55 32.63 -9.02
CA LEU A 241 12.12 32.91 -9.11
C LEU A 241 11.91 34.42 -8.94
N VAL A 242 11.61 35.12 -10.04
CA VAL A 242 11.30 36.55 -10.00
C VAL A 242 9.91 36.72 -9.41
N THR A 243 9.81 37.09 -8.14
CA THR A 243 8.56 37.54 -7.55
C THR A 243 8.42 39.05 -7.78
N THR A 244 7.34 39.47 -8.43
CA THR A 244 6.97 40.89 -8.54
C THR A 244 6.55 41.42 -7.16
N PRO A 245 6.93 42.65 -6.76
CA PRO A 245 6.51 43.21 -5.47
C PRO A 245 4.99 43.32 -5.38
N GLY A 246 4.38 42.61 -4.42
CA GLY A 246 2.92 42.60 -4.20
C GLY A 246 2.23 41.25 -4.38
N ALA A 247 2.94 40.21 -4.84
CA ALA A 247 2.43 38.84 -4.77
C ALA A 247 2.69 38.27 -3.36
N THR A 248 1.66 37.70 -2.74
CA THR A 248 1.80 36.87 -1.54
C THR A 248 2.81 35.75 -1.81
N PRO A 249 3.65 35.34 -0.84
CA PRO A 249 4.59 34.25 -1.05
C PRO A 249 3.80 32.98 -1.39
N ASN A 250 3.85 32.57 -2.65
CA ASN A 250 3.47 31.21 -3.01
C ASN A 250 4.55 30.33 -2.42
N TYR A 251 4.30 29.78 -1.22
CA TYR A 251 4.76 28.43 -0.93
C TYR A 251 4.48 27.61 -2.17
N ALA A 252 5.51 26.90 -2.66
CA ALA A 252 5.47 26.08 -3.86
C ALA A 252 4.05 25.57 -4.09
N ASP A 253 3.41 26.11 -5.13
CA ASP A 253 2.07 25.69 -5.51
C ASP A 253 2.12 24.16 -5.65
N SER A 254 1.45 23.47 -4.73
CA SER A 254 1.35 22.02 -4.66
C SER A 254 0.49 21.44 -5.79
N SER A 255 0.46 22.12 -6.94
CA SER A 255 -0.39 21.87 -8.10
C SER A 255 0.20 20.89 -9.11
N ALA A 256 1.40 20.37 -8.86
CA ALA A 256 2.08 19.53 -9.82
C ALA A 256 1.61 18.07 -9.72
N ALA A 257 1.28 17.50 -10.87
CA ALA A 257 0.80 16.14 -10.99
C ALA A 257 1.78 15.14 -10.37
N SER A 258 1.30 14.02 -9.83
CA SER A 258 2.19 12.89 -9.54
C SER A 258 2.88 12.42 -10.81
N ASP A 259 4.17 12.15 -10.72
CA ASP A 259 4.97 11.55 -11.77
C ASP A 259 5.13 10.04 -11.57
N ARG A 260 4.86 9.49 -10.36
CA ARG A 260 4.98 8.06 -10.04
C ARG A 260 3.99 7.57 -8.98
N SER A 261 3.52 6.34 -9.18
CA SER A 261 2.92 5.50 -8.13
C SER A 261 4.01 4.63 -7.50
N VAL A 262 4.15 4.68 -6.17
CA VAL A 262 5.16 3.89 -5.45
C VAL A 262 4.46 2.89 -4.55
N ILE A 263 4.84 1.62 -4.69
CA ILE A 263 4.40 0.51 -3.85
C ILE A 263 5.57 0.15 -2.92
N ASN A 264 5.32 0.07 -1.62
CA ASN A 264 6.29 -0.39 -0.64
C ASN A 264 5.70 -1.50 0.24
N PHE A 265 6.57 -2.35 0.78
CA PHE A 265 6.21 -3.52 1.57
C PHE A 265 6.52 -3.33 3.05
N THR A 266 6.64 -2.07 3.50
CA THR A 266 7.05 -1.80 4.89
C THR A 266 6.02 -2.31 5.90
N ASP A 267 4.75 -2.44 5.48
CA ASP A 267 3.66 -2.99 6.28
C ASP A 267 3.38 -4.49 6.04
N SER A 268 4.24 -5.19 5.31
CA SER A 268 4.03 -6.60 4.95
C SER A 268 4.36 -7.57 6.07
N ASN A 269 5.05 -7.12 7.13
CA ASN A 269 5.37 -7.93 8.30
C ASN A 269 4.13 -8.13 9.19
N ARG A 270 3.21 -8.95 8.69
CA ARG A 270 1.90 -9.27 9.26
C ARG A 270 1.69 -10.77 9.19
N ALA A 271 0.92 -11.31 10.14
CA ALA A 271 0.52 -12.73 10.10
C ALA A 271 -0.40 -13.06 8.91
N ALA A 272 -1.12 -12.07 8.39
CA ALA A 272 -1.95 -12.17 7.20
C ALA A 272 -2.03 -10.81 6.49
N LEU A 273 -2.03 -10.81 5.16
CA LEU A 273 -2.24 -9.60 4.34
C LEU A 273 -3.73 -9.36 4.07
N SER A 274 -4.06 -8.27 3.37
CA SER A 274 -5.44 -7.99 3.02
C SER A 274 -6.03 -9.07 2.11
N THR A 275 -7.25 -9.47 2.42
CA THR A 275 -8.06 -10.32 1.55
C THR A 275 -8.91 -9.48 0.58
N PHE A 276 -9.34 -10.09 -0.53
CA PHE A 276 -10.26 -9.54 -1.50
C PHE A 276 -11.10 -10.65 -2.14
N ASN A 277 -12.11 -10.31 -2.92
CA ASN A 277 -12.84 -11.28 -3.74
C ASN A 277 -12.47 -11.11 -5.22
N LEU A 278 -12.26 -12.22 -5.92
CA LEU A 278 -12.13 -12.21 -7.39
C LEU A 278 -13.43 -12.70 -8.02
N TYR A 279 -13.82 -12.06 -9.11
CA TYR A 279 -14.98 -12.43 -9.90
C TYR A 279 -14.54 -12.69 -11.33
N PHE A 280 -14.76 -13.90 -11.82
CA PHE A 280 -14.55 -14.28 -13.21
C PHE A 280 -15.91 -14.36 -13.89
N ILE A 281 -16.10 -13.51 -14.90
CA ILE A 281 -17.33 -13.45 -15.69
C ILE A 281 -17.07 -14.18 -17.00
N LEU A 282 -17.68 -15.35 -17.17
CA LEU A 282 -17.36 -16.27 -18.27
C LEU A 282 -18.38 -16.28 -19.41
N SER A 283 -19.55 -15.66 -19.23
CA SER A 283 -20.55 -15.53 -20.29
C SER A 283 -21.10 -14.12 -20.37
N ASP A 284 -21.73 -13.83 -21.52
CA ASP A 284 -22.38 -12.55 -21.76
C ASP A 284 -23.62 -12.36 -20.86
N ARG A 285 -24.08 -11.11 -20.76
CA ARG A 285 -25.23 -10.78 -19.91
C ARG A 285 -26.56 -11.34 -20.45
N SER A 286 -26.62 -11.71 -21.72
CA SER A 286 -27.83 -12.19 -22.40
C SER A 286 -28.11 -13.69 -22.20
N ALA A 287 -27.11 -14.50 -21.89
CA ALA A 287 -27.20 -15.96 -21.83
C ALA A 287 -27.07 -16.55 -20.42
N GLY A 288 -27.64 -15.90 -19.39
CA GLY A 288 -27.49 -16.34 -18.00
C GLY A 288 -26.02 -16.21 -17.56
N ARG A 289 -25.67 -15.05 -17.02
CA ARG A 289 -24.28 -14.69 -16.70
C ARG A 289 -23.66 -15.71 -15.74
N LEU A 290 -22.66 -16.46 -16.19
CA LEU A 290 -21.89 -17.39 -15.40
C LEU A 290 -20.79 -16.60 -14.70
N ILE A 291 -20.87 -16.53 -13.37
CA ILE A 291 -19.96 -15.77 -12.54
C ILE A 291 -19.40 -16.70 -11.47
N TYR A 292 -18.09 -16.89 -11.48
CA TYR A 292 -17.41 -17.53 -10.37
C TYR A 292 -16.79 -16.48 -9.45
N LYS A 293 -17.08 -16.58 -8.16
CA LYS A 293 -16.43 -15.81 -7.11
C LYS A 293 -15.42 -16.68 -6.38
N LEU A 294 -14.20 -16.18 -6.26
CA LEU A 294 -13.21 -16.69 -5.32
C LEU A 294 -13.26 -15.81 -4.09
N GLU A 295 -13.70 -16.38 -2.97
CA GLU A 295 -13.85 -15.64 -1.71
C GLU A 295 -12.54 -15.55 -0.93
N ASN A 296 -12.30 -14.41 -0.29
CA ASN A 296 -11.14 -14.20 0.59
C ASN A 296 -9.82 -14.59 -0.08
N ALA A 297 -9.67 -14.19 -1.35
CA ALA A 297 -8.45 -14.32 -2.10
C ALA A 297 -7.33 -13.47 -1.48
N VAL A 298 -6.11 -13.98 -1.55
CA VAL A 298 -4.87 -13.32 -1.17
C VAL A 298 -3.87 -13.49 -2.31
N VAL A 299 -3.07 -12.45 -2.57
CA VAL A 299 -1.93 -12.56 -3.50
C VAL A 299 -0.77 -13.20 -2.76
N ASN A 300 -0.21 -14.28 -3.31
CA ASN A 300 0.99 -14.90 -2.76
C ASN A 300 2.23 -14.45 -3.52
N GLU A 301 2.14 -14.32 -4.84
CA GLU A 301 3.27 -14.00 -5.69
C GLU A 301 2.84 -13.10 -6.85
N ALA A 302 3.74 -12.17 -7.20
CA ALA A 302 3.71 -11.38 -8.43
C ALA A 302 5.09 -11.48 -9.08
N SER A 303 5.16 -12.16 -10.23
CA SER A 303 6.40 -12.33 -10.99
C SER A 303 6.40 -11.38 -12.19
N LEU A 304 7.36 -10.44 -12.22
CA LEU A 304 7.51 -9.45 -13.29
C LEU A 304 8.52 -9.91 -14.34
N ASP A 305 8.12 -9.84 -15.60
CA ASP A 305 8.98 -10.11 -16.75
C ASP A 305 9.51 -8.80 -17.36
N PHE A 306 10.80 -8.77 -17.66
CA PHE A 306 11.50 -7.64 -18.29
C PHE A 306 12.07 -7.98 -19.67
N ASP A 307 11.72 -9.14 -20.22
CA ASP A 307 12.10 -9.54 -21.56
C ASP A 307 11.53 -8.58 -22.62
N ILE A 308 12.27 -8.42 -23.71
CA ILE A 308 11.96 -7.42 -24.74
C ILE A 308 10.60 -7.63 -25.42
N ASP A 309 10.18 -8.89 -25.55
CA ASP A 309 8.95 -9.28 -26.25
C ASP A 309 7.72 -9.37 -25.34
N GLY A 310 7.89 -9.10 -24.03
CA GLY A 310 6.85 -9.23 -23.00
C GLY A 310 7.02 -8.27 -21.83
N ILE A 311 7.72 -7.14 -22.06
CA ILE A 311 8.16 -6.24 -20.99
C ILE A 311 6.98 -5.81 -20.10
N ALA A 312 7.23 -5.87 -18.79
CA ALA A 312 6.29 -5.50 -17.75
C ALA A 312 5.01 -6.37 -17.69
N THR A 313 5.07 -7.62 -18.17
CA THR A 313 4.06 -8.63 -17.84
C THR A 313 4.19 -9.00 -16.36
N VAL A 314 3.07 -9.02 -15.65
CA VAL A 314 2.98 -9.42 -14.25
C VAL A 314 2.17 -10.71 -14.16
N ASN A 315 2.81 -11.79 -13.72
CA ASN A 315 2.15 -13.07 -13.45
C ASN A 315 1.73 -13.10 -11.99
N TRP A 316 0.42 -13.08 -11.74
CA TRP A 316 -0.16 -13.09 -10.41
C TRP A 316 -0.59 -14.50 -10.03
N SER A 317 -0.30 -14.91 -8.80
CA SER A 317 -0.84 -16.14 -8.24
C SER A 317 -1.17 -16.01 -6.76
N GLY A 318 -2.10 -16.83 -6.30
CA GLY A 318 -2.51 -16.83 -4.92
C GLY A 318 -3.51 -17.91 -4.56
N MET A 319 -3.97 -17.81 -3.31
CA MET A 319 -4.99 -18.69 -2.75
C MET A 319 -6.29 -17.93 -2.52
N ALA A 320 -7.39 -18.65 -2.40
CA ALA A 320 -8.69 -18.16 -1.97
C ALA A 320 -9.38 -19.21 -1.08
N GLY A 321 -10.38 -18.79 -0.32
CA GLY A 321 -11.15 -19.67 0.56
C GLY A 321 -11.99 -20.67 -0.22
N GLN A 322 -12.98 -20.19 -0.98
CA GLN A 322 -13.90 -21.05 -1.74
C GLN A 322 -14.25 -20.47 -3.11
N ILE A 323 -14.45 -21.37 -4.07
CA ILE A 323 -15.07 -21.04 -5.36
C ILE A 323 -16.58 -21.16 -5.20
N LYS A 324 -17.32 -20.10 -5.55
CA LYS A 324 -18.78 -20.07 -5.55
C LYS A 324 -19.32 -19.64 -6.90
N ASP A 325 -20.38 -20.30 -7.35
CA ASP A 325 -21.23 -19.77 -8.40
C ASP A 325 -22.10 -18.65 -7.83
N VAL A 326 -22.22 -17.53 -8.55
CA VAL A 326 -22.93 -16.35 -8.08
C VAL A 326 -23.99 -15.94 -9.08
N SER A 327 -25.18 -15.65 -8.55
CA SER A 327 -26.28 -15.15 -9.37
C SER A 327 -25.90 -13.80 -10.03
N PRO A 328 -26.32 -13.56 -11.29
CA PRO A 328 -26.00 -12.34 -12.04
C PRO A 328 -26.35 -11.00 -11.36
N GLY A 329 -27.30 -11.02 -10.40
CA GLY A 329 -27.79 -9.81 -9.73
C GLY A 329 -26.82 -9.16 -8.73
N VAL A 330 -25.65 -9.76 -8.48
CA VAL A 330 -24.68 -9.28 -7.48
C VAL A 330 -23.65 -8.31 -8.08
N ILE A 331 -23.51 -8.25 -9.41
CA ILE A 331 -22.51 -7.41 -10.09
C ILE A 331 -23.19 -6.63 -11.23
N THR A 332 -23.64 -5.41 -10.92
CA THR A 332 -24.16 -4.45 -11.91
C THR A 332 -23.09 -3.50 -12.41
#